data_AF-A0A9D4KUS6-F1
#
_entry.id   AF-A0A9D4KUS6-F1
#
_cell.length_a   1.000
_cell.length_b   1.000
_cell.length_c   1.000
_cell.angle_alpha   90.00
_cell.angle_beta   90.00
_cell.angle_gamma   90.00
#
_symmetry.space_group_name_H-M   'P 1'
#
loop_
_entity.id
_entity.type
_entity.pdbx_description
1 polymer ?
#
loop_
_entity_poly.entity_id
_entity_poly.type
_entity_poly.pdbx_seq_one_letter_code
_entity_poly.pdbx_strand_id
1 'polypeptide(L)' 'MGAWEEELFRRSDKQPLAYFRFVDDVWGLWTHGIEALETFHTQGNEINPRIKLELSYSSEK' A
#
# COMPACT_ATOMS: atom_id res chain seq x y z
N MET A 1 4.51 13.12 2.42
CA MET A 1 4.21 12.11 1.40
C MET A 1 5.05 12.44 0.18
N GLY A 2 5.68 11.44 -0.43
CA GLY A 2 6.35 11.60 -1.72
C GLY A 2 5.37 11.42 -2.88
N ALA A 3 5.77 11.86 -4.08
CA ALA A 3 4.94 11.79 -5.29
C ALA A 3 4.42 10.37 -5.62
N TRP A 4 5.15 9.32 -5.23
CA TRP A 4 4.72 7.94 -5.39
C TRP A 4 3.53 7.56 -4.50
N GLU A 5 3.50 8.00 -3.24
CA GLU A 5 2.37 7.78 -2.32
C GLU A 5 1.12 8.51 -2.80
N GLU A 6 1.29 9.74 -3.29
CA GLU A 6 0.17 10.56 -3.78
C GLU A 6 -0.48 9.92 -5.02
N GLU A 7 0.32 9.38 -5.94
CA GLU A 7 -0.20 8.65 -7.10
C GLU A 7 -0.86 7.31 -6.67
N LEU A 8 -0.30 6.63 -5.67
CA LEU A 8 -0.88 5.40 -5.14
C LEU A 8 -2.26 5.66 -4.53
N PHE A 9 -2.40 6.67 -3.67
CA PHE A 9 -3.69 7.03 -3.10
C PHE A 9 -4.67 7.62 -4.13
N ARG A 10 -4.17 8.22 -5.21
CA ARG A 10 -5.03 8.69 -6.31
C ARG A 10 -5.55 7.53 -7.16
N ARG A 11 -4.73 6.50 -7.42
CA ARG A 11 -5.12 5.32 -8.22
C ARG A 11 -5.94 4.31 -7.44
N SER A 12 -5.70 4.19 -6.14
CA SER A 12 -6.43 3.26 -5.30
C SER A 12 -7.77 3.85 -4.86
N ASP A 13 -8.85 3.16 -5.23
CA ASP A 13 -10.21 3.45 -4.79
C ASP A 13 -10.37 3.25 -3.27
N LYS A 14 -9.62 2.30 -2.70
CA LYS A 14 -9.63 1.99 -1.27
C LYS A 14 -8.34 2.45 -0.61
N GLN A 15 -8.48 3.20 0.47
CA GLN A 15 -7.36 3.75 1.22
C GLN A 15 -7.22 3.03 2.56
N PRO A 16 -5.99 2.85 3.06
CA PRO A 16 -5.79 2.32 4.40
C PRO A 16 -6.42 3.27 5.44
N LEU A 17 -6.94 2.71 6.53
CA LEU A 17 -7.49 3.50 7.64
C LEU A 17 -6.40 4.37 8.28
N ALA A 18 -5.19 3.82 8.35
CA ALA A 18 -4.00 4.53 8.79
C ALA A 18 -2.82 4.12 7.92
N TYR A 19 -2.00 5.08 7.52
CA TYR A 19 -0.80 4.85 6.74
C TYR A 19 0.37 5.55 7.42
N PHE A 20 1.43 4.80 7.66
CA PHE A 20 2.65 5.28 8.28
C PHE A 20 3.83 4.85 7.41
N ARG A 21 4.71 5.81 7.15
CA ARG A 21 5.94 5.59 6.40
C ARG A 21 7.11 5.98 7.28
N PHE A 22 8.08 5.07 7.40
CA PHE A 22 9.34 5.31 8.08
C PHE A 22 10.50 4.96 7.15
N VAL A 23 11.10 6.00 6.56
CA VAL A 23 12.22 5.88 5.60
C VAL A 23 11.82 5.03 4.37
N ASP A 24 12.22 3.77 4.34
CA ASP A 24 11.96 2.80 3.28
C ASP A 24 10.80 1.85 3.62
N ASP A 25 10.43 1.76 4.90
CA ASP A 25 9.36 0.88 5.32
C ASP A 25 8.02 1.61 5.40
N VAL A 26 6.96 0.86 5.09
CA VAL A 26 5.59 1.33 5.08
C VAL A 26 4.72 0.32 5.82
N TRP A 27 3.90 0.81 6.75
CA TRP A 27 2.92 0.02 7.47
C TRP A 27 1.61 0.79 7.60
N GLY A 28 0.51 0.06 7.61
CA GLY A 28 -0.80 0.67 7.71
C GLY A 28 -1.84 -0.30 8.22
N LEU A 29 -2.93 0.28 8.70
CA LEU A 29 -4.10 -0.51 9.07
C LEU A 29 -5.01 -0.62 7.85
N TRP A 30 -5.28 -1.85 7.41
CA TRP A 30 -6.14 -2.13 6.27
C TRP A 30 -7.43 -2.82 6.71
N THR A 31 -8.58 -2.23 6.36
CA THR A 31 -9.91 -2.70 6.79
C THR A 31 -10.77 -3.21 5.64
N HIS A 32 -10.26 -3.22 4.42
CA HIS A 32 -11.04 -3.50 3.21
C HIS A 32 -10.90 -4.92 2.66
N GLY A 33 -10.33 -5.83 3.46
CA GLY A 33 -10.08 -7.23 3.08
C GLY A 33 -8.79 -7.44 2.28
N ILE A 34 -8.35 -8.69 2.23
CA ILE A 34 -7.05 -9.09 1.65
C ILE A 34 -7.02 -8.87 0.13
N GLU A 35 -8.10 -9.20 -0.59
CA GLU A 35 -8.16 -9.02 -2.06
C GLU A 35 -7.94 -7.57 -2.49
N ALA A 36 -8.50 -6.62 -1.73
CA ALA A 36 -8.30 -5.20 -1.97
C ALA A 36 -6.88 -4.75 -1.61
N LEU A 37 -6.26 -5.39 -0.62
CA LEU A 37 -4.88 -5.12 -0.22
C LEU A 37 -3.89 -5.61 -1.28
N GLU A 38 -4.11 -6.79 -1.86
CA GLU A 38 -3.30 -7.32 -2.96
C GLU A 38 -3.41 -6.44 -4.22
N THR A 39 -4.61 -5.93 -4.50
CA THR A 39 -4.82 -4.96 -5.57
C THR A 39 -4.06 -3.66 -5.31
N PHE A 40 -4.16 -3.12 -4.09
CA PHE A 40 -3.43 -1.91 -3.65
C PHE A 40 -1.91 -2.09 -3.79
N HIS A 41 -1.38 -3.23 -3.35
CA HIS A 41 0.03 -3.57 -3.46
C HIS A 41 0.50 -3.70 -4.91
N THR A 42 -0.31 -4.33 -5.77
CA THR A 42 -0.03 -4.45 -7.20
C THR A 42 0.06 -3.07 -7.84
N GLN A 43 -0.92 -2.20 -7.59
CA GLN A 43 -0.92 -0.82 -8.09
C GLN A 43 0.29 -0.03 -7.62
N GLY A 44 0.71 -0.20 -6.35
CA GLY A 44 1.91 0.44 -5.80
C GLY A 44 3.19 0.07 -6.55
N ASN A 45 3.34 -1.20 -6.93
CA ASN A 45 4.46 -1.67 -7.74
C ASN A 45 4.40 -1.19 -9.20
N GLU A 46 3.20 -0.98 -9.76
CA GLU A 46 3.05 -0.51 -11.14
C GLU A 46 3.38 0.98 -11.32
N ILE A 47 3.29 1.80 -10.27
CA ILE A 47 3.49 3.26 -10.38
C ILE A 47 4.95 3.61 -10.68
N ASN A 48 5.90 2.90 -10.08
CA ASN A 48 7.31 3.18 -10.28
C ASN A 48 8.13 1.88 -10.36
N PRO A 49 8.76 1.57 -11.50
CA PRO A 49 9.55 0.34 -11.66
C PRO A 49 10.79 0.27 -10.76
N ARG A 50 11.15 1.38 -10.09
CA ARG A 50 12.24 1.44 -9.10
C ARG A 50 11.80 1.15 -7.67
N ILE A 51 10.50 1.20 -7.37
CA ILE A 51 9.95 0.97 -6.03
C ILE A 51 9.30 -0.39 -6.04
N LYS A 52 9.89 -1.33 -5.30
CA LYS A 52 9.35 -2.68 -5.15
C LYS A 52 8.81 -2.82 -3.74
N LEU A 53 7.49 -2.84 -3.60
CA LEU A 53 6.84 -3.07 -2.31
C LEU A 53 6.83 -4.56 -2.03
N GLU A 54 7.14 -4.95 -0.80
CA GLU A 54 6.87 -6.29 -0.29
C GLU A 54 5.63 -6.23 0.61
N LEU A 55 4.66 -7.12 0.37
CA LEU A 55 3.43 -7.19 1.16
C LEU A 55 3.57 -8.25 2.24
N SER A 56 3.48 -7.83 3.50
CA SER A 56 3.37 -8.73 4.65
C SER A 56 2.18 -8.29 5.49
N TYR A 57 1.27 -9.22 5.80
CA TYR A 57 0.13 -8.98 6.67
C TYR A 57 0.01 -10.12 7.69
N SER A 58 -0.34 -9.77 8.93
CA SER A 58 -0.71 -10.76 9.93
C SER A 58 -2.18 -11.11 9.76
N SER A 59 -2.47 -12.32 9.29
CA SER A 59 -3.80 -12.89 9.44
C SER A 59 -3.86 -13.61 10.78
N GLU A 60 -4.66 -13.12 11.73
CA GLU A 60 -5.00 -13.92 12.90
C GLU A 60 -5.64 -15.22 12.42
N LYS A 61 -5.10 -16.36 12.87
CA LYS A 61 -5.61 -17.70 12.58
C LYS A 61 -6.78 -18.05 13.50
#